data_AF-V3Z9E5-F1
#
_entry.id   AF-V3Z9E5-F1
#
_cell.length_a   1.000
_cell.length_b   1.000
_cell.length_c   1.000
_cell.angle_alpha   90.00
_cell.angle_beta   90.00
_cell.angle_gamma   90.00
#
_symmetry.space_group_name_H-M   'P 1'
#
loop_
_entity.id
_entity.type
_entity.pdbx_description
1 polymer ?
#
loop_
_entity_poly.entity_id
_entity_poly.type
_entity_poly.pdbx_seq_one_letter_code
_entity_poly.pdbx_strand_id
1 'polypeptide(L)'
;MKVRGHNMFWGVPNNVPDWVKKLDGNQLNKTIHERIKFITGLTKGNLEHWDVNNELLHGQYFEETTGDPFYSQNLYKAVHEADPHARLFLNDYDVLSMGSETDSYVDQALGFEADKTGLGGIGLQSHFRAYTQPDPTLLKKHLDKLALIGLPLWITELDLEVKNEKARADWYEDALRMYFSHPAVHGVIFWGFWDHNMKSPYAALVNGFNYYVNEAGKRYLHLIKKEWATHITHNLSNGSSISERAFMGDYELIVRYKGKPIQYQTFTLALHKDVIVTIPDNPGIFYLQSSRVWLVSFNVLPLSR
;
A
#
# COMPACT_ATOMS: atom_id res chain seq x y z
N MET A 1 1.33 2.55 -14.96
CA MET A 1 1.46 2.80 -13.50
C MET A 1 0.16 2.34 -12.88
N LYS A 2 0.21 1.58 -11.78
CA LYS A 2 -1.02 1.20 -11.05
C LYS A 2 -1.53 2.41 -10.27
N VAL A 3 -2.85 2.59 -10.20
CA VAL A 3 -3.48 3.77 -9.57
C VAL A 3 -4.50 3.30 -8.54
N ARG A 4 -4.54 3.97 -7.39
CA ARG A 4 -5.60 3.83 -6.38
C ARG A 4 -6.57 5.00 -6.52
N GLY A 5 -7.86 4.69 -6.64
CA GLY A 5 -8.92 5.69 -6.58
C GLY A 5 -9.17 6.08 -5.14
N HIS A 6 -8.89 7.34 -4.81
CA HIS A 6 -9.14 7.90 -3.49
C HIS A 6 -9.91 9.21 -3.67
N ASN A 7 -11.21 9.25 -3.38
CA ASN A 7 -12.12 8.19 -2.92
C ASN A 7 -13.50 8.32 -3.60
N MET A 8 -14.35 7.28 -3.54
CA MET A 8 -15.72 7.40 -4.08
C MET A 8 -16.59 8.31 -3.19
N PHE A 9 -16.55 8.05 -1.88
CA PHE A 9 -17.37 8.69 -0.85
C PHE A 9 -16.56 8.98 0.41
N TRP A 10 -16.91 10.06 1.10
CA TRP A 10 -16.36 10.41 2.41
C TRP A 10 -17.51 10.80 3.33
N GLY A 11 -17.88 9.89 4.24
CA GLY A 11 -19.04 10.04 5.14
C GLY A 11 -18.84 10.98 6.33
N VAL A 12 -17.66 11.57 6.49
CA VAL A 12 -17.39 12.56 7.54
C VAL A 12 -18.11 13.87 7.18
N PRO A 13 -18.99 14.41 8.04
CA PRO A 13 -19.88 15.53 7.68
C PRO A 13 -19.18 16.77 7.10
N ASN A 14 -17.95 17.05 7.51
CA ASN A 14 -17.18 18.18 6.99
C ASN A 14 -16.68 17.99 5.55
N ASN A 15 -16.60 16.74 5.08
CA ASN A 15 -16.17 16.37 3.73
C ASN A 15 -17.35 16.18 2.75
N VAL A 16 -18.58 16.20 3.25
CA VAL A 16 -19.79 16.13 2.43
C VAL A 16 -20.11 17.52 1.86
N PRO A 17 -20.25 17.68 0.53
CA PRO A 17 -20.57 18.97 -0.09
C PRO A 17 -21.92 19.53 0.37
N ASP A 18 -22.02 20.85 0.51
CA ASP A 18 -23.22 21.52 1.03
C ASP A 18 -24.49 21.28 0.20
N TRP A 19 -24.38 21.03 -1.10
CA TRP A 19 -25.54 20.71 -1.93
C TRP A 19 -26.02 19.27 -1.70
N VAL A 20 -25.13 18.34 -1.34
CA VAL A 20 -25.48 16.96 -0.96
C VAL A 20 -26.20 16.97 0.39
N LYS A 21 -25.73 17.79 1.33
CA LYS A 21 -26.37 17.99 2.66
C LYS A 21 -27.82 18.43 2.62
N LYS A 22 -28.27 18.99 1.48
CA LYS A 22 -29.65 19.46 1.27
C LYS A 22 -30.59 18.40 0.72
N LEU A 23 -30.06 17.23 0.34
CA LEU A 23 -30.85 16.13 -0.22
C LEU A 23 -31.52 15.35 0.91
N ASP A 24 -32.77 14.96 0.71
CA ASP A 24 -33.41 13.93 1.55
C ASP A 24 -32.83 12.53 1.23
N GLY A 25 -33.16 11.53 2.05
CA GLY A 25 -32.63 10.17 1.89
C GLY A 25 -32.91 9.53 0.50
N ASN A 26 -34.07 9.81 -0.12
CA ASN A 26 -34.40 9.27 -1.44
C ASN A 26 -33.59 9.97 -2.55
N GLN A 27 -33.50 11.30 -2.48
CA GLN A 27 -32.71 12.10 -3.39
C GLN A 27 -31.22 11.77 -3.29
N LEU A 28 -30.72 11.60 -2.07
CA LEU A 28 -29.35 11.19 -1.77
C LEU A 28 -29.08 9.81 -2.38
N ASN A 29 -29.95 8.83 -2.13
CA ASN A 29 -29.76 7.48 -2.64
C ASN A 29 -29.69 7.43 -4.17
N LYS A 30 -30.59 8.16 -4.85
CA LYS A 30 -30.56 8.30 -6.31
C LYS A 30 -29.25 8.96 -6.78
N THR A 31 -28.86 10.06 -6.17
CA THR A 31 -27.64 10.82 -6.51
C THR A 31 -26.38 9.96 -6.36
N ILE A 32 -26.31 9.16 -5.32
CA ILE A 32 -25.19 8.24 -5.05
C ILE A 32 -25.08 7.16 -6.13
N HIS A 33 -26.19 6.52 -6.51
CA HIS A 33 -26.17 5.50 -7.57
C HIS A 33 -25.78 6.09 -8.93
N GLU A 34 -26.26 7.30 -9.25
CA GLU A 34 -25.83 8.04 -10.45
C GLU A 34 -24.33 8.36 -10.41
N ARG A 35 -23.78 8.74 -9.25
CA ARG A 35 -22.34 8.95 -9.06
C ARG A 35 -21.55 7.66 -9.26
N ILE A 36 -21.96 6.53 -8.68
CA ILE A 36 -21.27 5.23 -8.87
C ILE A 36 -21.19 4.93 -10.35
N LYS A 37 -22.32 4.99 -11.08
CA LYS A 37 -22.36 4.73 -12.52
C LYS A 37 -21.47 5.69 -13.31
N PHE A 38 -21.50 6.97 -12.99
CA PHE A 38 -20.69 7.98 -13.68
C PHE A 38 -19.19 7.75 -13.46
N ILE A 39 -18.75 7.64 -12.21
CA ILE A 39 -17.34 7.51 -11.87
C ILE A 39 -16.78 6.19 -12.39
N THR A 40 -17.45 5.06 -12.11
CA THR A 40 -17.00 3.75 -12.62
C THR A 40 -17.00 3.69 -14.14
N GLY A 41 -17.95 4.36 -14.82
CA GLY A 41 -17.94 4.49 -16.27
C GLY A 41 -16.70 5.18 -16.83
N LEU A 42 -16.06 6.07 -16.06
CA LEU A 42 -14.81 6.76 -16.46
C LEU A 42 -13.56 5.96 -16.10
N THR A 43 -13.59 5.19 -15.02
CA THR A 43 -12.39 4.64 -14.39
C THR A 43 -12.24 3.13 -14.52
N LYS A 44 -13.28 2.41 -14.95
CA LYS A 44 -13.28 0.95 -15.07
C LYS A 44 -12.07 0.43 -15.83
N GLY A 45 -11.36 -0.52 -15.21
CA GLY A 45 -10.15 -1.14 -15.76
C GLY A 45 -8.88 -0.29 -15.68
N ASN A 46 -8.96 0.95 -15.20
CA ASN A 46 -7.79 1.81 -15.01
C ASN A 46 -7.28 1.83 -13.57
N LEU A 47 -8.10 1.46 -12.58
CA LEU A 47 -7.72 1.47 -11.17
C LEU A 47 -7.43 0.05 -10.68
N GLU A 48 -6.33 -0.09 -9.94
CA GLU A 48 -6.00 -1.33 -9.24
C GLU A 48 -6.81 -1.44 -7.95
N HIS A 49 -6.90 -0.32 -7.22
CA HIS A 49 -7.52 -0.22 -5.90
C HIS A 49 -8.54 0.91 -5.86
N TRP A 50 -9.54 0.78 -4.99
CA TRP A 50 -10.55 1.80 -4.77
C TRP A 50 -10.89 1.97 -3.28
N ASP A 51 -10.63 3.16 -2.72
CA ASP A 51 -11.14 3.54 -1.40
C ASP A 51 -12.59 3.98 -1.58
N VAL A 52 -13.54 3.13 -1.17
CA VAL A 52 -14.96 3.33 -1.50
C VAL A 52 -15.59 4.36 -0.58
N ASN A 53 -15.59 4.11 0.74
CA ASN A 53 -16.02 5.09 1.73
C ASN A 53 -14.86 5.33 2.70
N ASN A 54 -14.29 6.53 2.65
CA ASN A 54 -13.15 6.92 3.46
C ASN A 54 -13.62 7.29 4.88
N GLU A 55 -12.87 6.85 5.89
CA GLU A 55 -13.07 7.21 7.30
C GLU A 55 -14.44 6.82 7.87
N LEU A 56 -14.89 5.60 7.54
CA LEU A 56 -16.21 5.11 7.93
C LEU A 56 -16.36 4.91 9.45
N LEU A 57 -15.26 4.70 10.18
CA LEU A 57 -15.31 4.70 11.65
C LEU A 57 -15.68 6.08 12.22
N HIS A 58 -15.40 7.15 11.48
CA HIS A 58 -15.46 8.52 11.95
C HIS A 58 -16.63 9.33 11.35
N GLY A 59 -17.34 8.77 10.37
CA GLY A 59 -18.45 9.45 9.72
C GLY A 59 -19.42 8.52 8.99
N GLN A 60 -20.66 8.49 9.46
CA GLN A 60 -21.76 7.66 8.93
C GLN A 60 -22.86 8.50 8.29
N TYR A 61 -22.50 9.63 7.66
CA TYR A 61 -23.47 10.58 7.10
C TYR A 61 -24.50 9.91 6.17
N PHE A 62 -24.08 8.93 5.37
CA PHE A 62 -24.96 8.29 4.40
C PHE A 62 -25.97 7.35 5.08
N GLU A 63 -25.55 6.57 6.07
CA GLU A 63 -26.42 5.75 6.92
C GLU A 63 -27.42 6.62 7.69
N GLU A 64 -26.94 7.68 8.34
CA GLU A 64 -27.77 8.58 9.14
C GLU A 64 -28.83 9.30 8.30
N THR A 65 -28.45 9.74 7.08
CA THR A 65 -29.37 10.49 6.20
C THR A 65 -30.41 9.57 5.53
N THR A 66 -30.02 8.33 5.22
CA THR A 66 -30.92 7.36 4.56
C THR A 66 -31.76 6.55 5.54
N GLY A 67 -31.30 6.41 6.79
CA GLY A 67 -31.90 5.55 7.81
C GLY A 67 -31.58 4.06 7.62
N ASP A 68 -30.68 3.71 6.70
CA ASP A 68 -30.26 2.33 6.45
C ASP A 68 -28.92 2.05 7.15
N PRO A 69 -28.89 1.20 8.20
CA PRO A 69 -27.64 0.88 8.90
C PRO A 69 -26.67 0.03 8.06
N PHE A 70 -27.12 -0.53 6.92
CA PHE A 70 -26.29 -1.32 6.00
C PHE A 70 -25.92 -0.54 4.73
N TYR A 71 -26.11 0.79 4.73
CA TYR A 71 -25.96 1.59 3.53
C TYR A 71 -24.55 1.48 2.94
N SER A 72 -23.47 1.61 3.73
CA SER A 72 -22.11 1.44 3.21
C SER A 72 -21.84 0.05 2.62
N GLN A 73 -22.35 -1.03 3.21
CA GLN A 73 -22.20 -2.37 2.62
C GLN A 73 -22.87 -2.44 1.24
N ASN A 74 -24.07 -1.86 1.12
CA ASN A 74 -24.77 -1.74 -0.15
C ASN A 74 -24.00 -0.89 -1.17
N LEU A 75 -23.31 0.18 -0.73
CA LEU A 75 -22.41 0.96 -1.60
C LEU A 75 -21.27 0.11 -2.15
N TYR A 76 -20.62 -0.71 -1.32
CA TYR A 76 -19.53 -1.56 -1.77
C TYR A 76 -20.01 -2.59 -2.78
N LYS A 77 -21.16 -3.24 -2.52
CA LYS A 77 -21.79 -4.17 -3.48
C LYS A 77 -22.04 -3.47 -4.83
N ALA A 78 -22.64 -2.29 -4.82
CA ALA A 78 -22.92 -1.53 -6.04
C ALA A 78 -21.65 -1.11 -6.81
N VAL A 79 -20.60 -0.70 -6.10
CA VAL A 79 -19.31 -0.37 -6.73
C VAL A 79 -18.64 -1.62 -7.30
N HIS A 80 -18.67 -2.74 -6.58
CA HIS A 80 -18.10 -4.02 -7.03
C HIS A 80 -18.81 -4.55 -8.28
N GLU A 81 -20.15 -4.47 -8.33
CA GLU A 81 -20.93 -4.84 -9.52
C GLU A 81 -20.57 -3.97 -10.73
N ALA A 82 -20.36 -2.67 -10.52
CA ALA A 82 -20.02 -1.74 -11.59
C ALA A 82 -18.58 -1.93 -12.12
N ASP A 83 -17.62 -2.15 -11.23
CA ASP A 83 -16.23 -2.46 -11.57
C ASP A 83 -15.66 -3.62 -10.71
N PRO A 84 -15.85 -4.88 -11.15
CA PRO A 84 -15.37 -6.05 -10.40
C PRO A 84 -13.86 -6.25 -10.48
N HIS A 85 -13.14 -5.46 -11.29
CA HIS A 85 -11.68 -5.59 -11.45
C HIS A 85 -10.91 -4.80 -10.40
N ALA A 86 -11.43 -3.65 -9.96
CA ALA A 86 -10.80 -2.86 -8.92
C ALA A 86 -11.00 -3.53 -7.56
N ARG A 87 -9.92 -3.69 -6.80
CA ARG A 87 -9.99 -4.19 -5.42
C ARG A 87 -10.54 -3.08 -4.53
N LEU A 88 -11.63 -3.35 -3.82
CA LEU A 88 -12.25 -2.36 -2.93
C LEU A 88 -11.58 -2.37 -1.56
N PHE A 89 -11.41 -1.19 -0.99
CA PHE A 89 -10.76 -0.95 0.30
C PHE A 89 -11.68 -0.16 1.23
N LEU A 90 -11.78 -0.63 2.47
CA LEU A 90 -11.97 0.26 3.61
C LEU A 90 -10.66 1.06 3.78
N ASN A 91 -10.72 2.33 4.16
CA ASN A 91 -9.53 3.15 4.42
C ASN A 91 -9.79 4.10 5.60
N ASP A 92 -8.98 4.02 6.65
CA ASP A 92 -9.21 4.79 7.88
C ASP A 92 -7.91 5.22 8.60
N TYR A 93 -8.01 6.28 9.40
CA TYR A 93 -6.93 6.77 10.26
C TYR A 93 -7.05 6.24 11.70
N ASP A 94 -6.00 6.45 12.50
CA ASP A 94 -5.86 6.01 13.90
C ASP A 94 -5.96 4.50 14.19
N VAL A 95 -6.32 3.67 13.22
CA VAL A 95 -6.34 2.20 13.31
C VAL A 95 -4.97 1.54 13.53
N LEU A 96 -3.88 2.32 13.47
CA LEU A 96 -2.52 1.90 13.84
C LEU A 96 -1.98 2.59 15.10
N SER A 97 -2.66 3.62 15.62
CA SER A 97 -2.22 4.40 16.77
C SER A 97 -3.07 4.09 18.02
N MET A 98 -4.34 3.72 17.84
CA MET A 98 -5.32 3.51 18.89
C MET A 98 -5.88 2.09 18.89
N GLY A 99 -5.76 1.40 20.03
CA GLY A 99 -6.26 0.03 20.15
C GLY A 99 -7.77 -0.09 19.97
N SER A 100 -8.56 0.87 20.47
CA SER A 100 -10.02 0.86 20.27
C SER A 100 -10.43 1.01 18.81
N GLU A 101 -9.71 1.84 18.04
CA GLU A 101 -9.95 1.99 16.60
C GLU A 101 -9.50 0.74 15.84
N THR A 102 -8.36 0.15 16.23
CA THR A 102 -7.92 -1.15 15.67
C THR A 102 -9.01 -2.20 15.82
N ASP A 103 -9.60 -2.30 17.01
CA ASP A 103 -10.64 -3.28 17.35
C ASP A 103 -11.92 -3.03 16.54
N SER A 104 -12.38 -1.79 16.53
CA SER A 104 -13.57 -1.37 15.78
C SER A 104 -13.40 -1.59 14.27
N TYR A 105 -12.20 -1.38 13.75
CA TYR A 105 -11.90 -1.57 12.34
C TYR A 105 -11.89 -3.04 11.92
N VAL A 106 -11.38 -3.93 12.80
CA VAL A 106 -11.48 -5.37 12.59
C VAL A 106 -12.94 -5.80 12.55
N ASP A 107 -13.76 -5.37 13.52
CA ASP A 107 -15.18 -5.72 13.57
C ASP A 107 -15.93 -5.20 12.33
N GLN A 108 -15.66 -3.96 11.92
CA GLN A 108 -16.21 -3.39 10.69
C GLN A 108 -15.83 -4.22 9.47
N ALA A 109 -14.54 -4.53 9.27
CA ALA A 109 -14.08 -5.29 8.13
C ALA A 109 -14.67 -6.71 8.08
N LEU A 110 -14.76 -7.40 9.22
CA LEU A 110 -15.39 -8.73 9.31
C LEU A 110 -16.89 -8.67 8.97
N GLY A 111 -17.58 -7.59 9.35
CA GLY A 111 -18.97 -7.35 8.94
C GLY A 111 -19.13 -7.21 7.42
N PHE A 112 -18.21 -6.48 6.77
CA PHE A 112 -18.21 -6.31 5.31
C PHE A 112 -17.88 -7.61 4.56
N GLU A 113 -16.99 -8.43 5.09
CA GLU A 113 -16.68 -9.76 4.56
C GLU A 113 -17.88 -10.71 4.71
N ALA A 114 -18.52 -10.72 5.89
CA ALA A 114 -19.69 -11.55 6.15
C ALA A 114 -20.87 -11.23 5.22
N ASP A 115 -21.03 -9.95 4.87
CA ASP A 115 -22.07 -9.47 3.95
C ASP A 115 -21.66 -9.55 2.46
N LYS A 116 -20.49 -10.14 2.15
CA LYS A 116 -20.01 -10.39 0.78
C LYS A 116 -20.00 -9.12 -0.09
N THR A 117 -19.50 -8.03 0.48
CA THR A 117 -19.51 -6.71 -0.15
C THR A 117 -18.57 -6.56 -1.35
N GLY A 118 -17.68 -7.53 -1.57
CA GLY A 118 -16.59 -7.41 -2.55
C GLY A 118 -15.38 -6.64 -2.00
N LEU A 119 -15.32 -6.42 -0.69
CA LEU A 119 -14.13 -5.93 -0.01
C LEU A 119 -12.93 -6.84 -0.34
N GLY A 120 -11.78 -6.24 -0.63
CA GLY A 120 -10.61 -7.00 -1.05
C GLY A 120 -9.29 -6.53 -0.44
N GLY A 121 -9.31 -5.49 0.37
CA GLY A 121 -8.14 -5.01 1.11
C GLY A 121 -8.51 -4.02 2.22
N ILE A 122 -7.56 -3.79 3.11
CA ILE A 122 -7.71 -2.91 4.27
C ILE A 122 -6.67 -1.80 4.20
N GLY A 123 -7.14 -0.56 4.14
CA GLY A 123 -6.35 0.65 4.04
C GLY A 123 -6.07 1.24 5.42
N LEU A 124 -4.79 1.43 5.72
CA LEU A 124 -4.30 2.01 6.96
C LEU A 124 -3.64 3.34 6.59
N GLN A 125 -4.35 4.46 6.81
CA GLN A 125 -3.85 5.78 6.37
C GLN A 125 -2.45 6.03 6.91
N SER A 126 -2.20 5.66 8.17
CA SER A 126 -0.86 5.79 8.80
C SER A 126 -0.36 7.23 8.84
N HIS A 127 -1.28 8.19 8.96
CA HIS A 127 -0.98 9.51 9.47
C HIS A 127 -0.60 9.40 10.94
N PHE A 128 0.64 9.77 11.27
CA PHE A 128 1.06 9.84 12.66
C PHE A 128 0.78 11.22 13.22
N ARG A 129 0.43 11.27 14.51
CA ARG A 129 0.35 12.53 15.23
C ARG A 129 1.68 13.27 15.11
N ALA A 130 1.61 14.57 14.81
CA ALA A 130 2.80 15.39 14.64
C ALA A 130 3.73 15.30 15.86
N TYR A 131 5.04 15.21 15.60
CA TYR A 131 6.10 15.08 16.60
C TYR A 131 5.98 13.83 17.49
N THR A 132 5.33 12.77 17.00
CA THR A 132 5.26 11.47 17.68
C THR A 132 6.04 10.42 16.91
N GLN A 133 7.04 9.82 17.56
CA GLN A 133 7.82 8.74 16.96
C GLN A 133 6.94 7.48 16.81
N PRO A 134 6.99 6.78 15.66
CA PRO A 134 6.40 5.46 15.52
C PRO A 134 7.03 4.48 16.51
N ASP A 135 6.21 3.72 17.23
CA ASP A 135 6.68 2.60 18.04
C ASP A 135 6.51 1.29 17.23
N PRO A 136 7.60 0.66 16.75
CA PRO A 136 7.51 -0.58 15.99
C PRO A 136 6.82 -1.71 16.75
N THR A 137 6.93 -1.76 18.08
CA THR A 137 6.27 -2.79 18.90
C THR A 137 4.76 -2.62 18.87
N LEU A 138 4.29 -1.38 19.00
CA LEU A 138 2.88 -1.06 18.93
C LEU A 138 2.32 -1.25 17.51
N LEU A 139 3.05 -0.79 16.49
CA LEU A 139 2.70 -1.03 15.10
C LEU A 139 2.57 -2.52 14.81
N LYS A 140 3.53 -3.35 15.26
CA LYS A 140 3.44 -4.80 15.10
C LYS A 140 2.17 -5.36 15.72
N LYS A 141 1.87 -4.96 16.97
CA LYS A 141 0.68 -5.44 17.70
C LYS A 141 -0.61 -5.13 16.94
N HIS A 142 -0.77 -3.91 16.42
CA HIS A 142 -1.96 -3.53 15.66
C HIS A 142 -2.02 -4.24 14.30
N LEU A 143 -0.89 -4.35 13.58
CA LEU A 143 -0.81 -5.09 12.33
C LEU A 143 -1.13 -6.58 12.50
N ASP A 144 -0.63 -7.23 13.57
CA ASP A 144 -0.93 -8.63 13.90
C ASP A 144 -2.45 -8.81 14.10
N LYS A 145 -3.10 -7.85 14.77
CA LYS A 145 -4.55 -7.88 15.00
C LYS A 145 -5.35 -7.65 13.72
N LEU A 146 -4.98 -6.64 12.92
CA LEU A 146 -5.61 -6.36 11.63
C LEU A 146 -5.43 -7.52 10.63
N ALA A 147 -4.32 -8.25 10.70
CA ALA A 147 -4.10 -9.42 9.87
C ALA A 147 -5.12 -10.55 10.09
N LEU A 148 -5.82 -10.58 11.22
CA LEU A 148 -6.91 -11.54 11.50
C LEU A 148 -8.11 -11.37 10.55
N ILE A 149 -8.25 -10.21 9.90
CA ILE A 149 -9.27 -9.97 8.87
C ILE A 149 -9.07 -10.93 7.68
N GLY A 150 -7.83 -11.35 7.40
CA GLY A 150 -7.51 -12.26 6.30
C GLY A 150 -7.41 -11.58 4.93
N LEU A 151 -7.48 -10.25 4.88
CA LEU A 151 -7.32 -9.43 3.67
C LEU A 151 -5.95 -8.71 3.67
N PRO A 152 -5.40 -8.37 2.47
CA PRO A 152 -4.14 -7.64 2.38
C PRO A 152 -4.24 -6.24 3.00
N LEU A 153 -3.29 -5.93 3.88
CA LEU A 153 -3.15 -4.61 4.49
C LEU A 153 -2.32 -3.70 3.58
N TRP A 154 -2.77 -2.46 3.41
CA TRP A 154 -2.05 -1.43 2.66
C TRP A 154 -1.86 -0.20 3.54
N ILE A 155 -0.62 0.24 3.67
CA ILE A 155 -0.35 1.58 4.19
C ILE A 155 -0.64 2.57 3.08
N THR A 156 -1.65 3.40 3.24
CA THR A 156 -2.23 4.17 2.15
C THR A 156 -1.70 5.60 2.08
N GLU A 157 -1.38 6.21 3.21
CA GLU A 157 -1.16 7.67 3.32
C GLU A 157 -0.02 8.01 4.30
N LEU A 158 1.07 7.23 4.28
CA LEU A 158 2.16 7.38 5.24
C LEU A 158 2.77 8.80 5.19
N ASP A 159 2.71 9.49 6.32
CA ASP A 159 3.50 10.69 6.60
C ASP A 159 3.91 10.77 8.08
N LEU A 160 5.09 11.37 8.32
CA LEU A 160 5.70 11.51 9.65
C LEU A 160 6.23 12.93 9.82
N GLU A 161 5.60 13.70 10.71
CA GLU A 161 5.99 15.09 10.95
C GLU A 161 6.99 15.21 12.11
N VAL A 162 8.22 15.61 11.79
CA VAL A 162 9.20 16.10 12.78
C VAL A 162 10.20 17.05 12.13
N LYS A 163 10.48 18.16 12.81
CA LYS A 163 11.31 19.25 12.26
C LYS A 163 12.76 18.82 12.00
N ASN A 164 13.33 18.00 12.87
CA ASN A 164 14.70 17.50 12.71
C ASN A 164 14.74 16.43 11.60
N GLU A 165 15.43 16.72 10.49
CA GLU A 165 15.44 15.83 9.32
C GLU A 165 16.08 14.47 9.60
N LYS A 166 17.08 14.40 10.47
CA LYS A 166 17.70 13.13 10.86
C LYS A 166 16.73 12.28 11.68
N ALA A 167 16.04 12.89 12.65
CA ALA A 167 14.99 12.20 13.40
C ALA A 167 13.87 11.72 12.46
N ARG A 168 13.47 12.55 11.49
CA ARG A 168 12.50 12.16 10.46
C ARG A 168 12.97 10.95 9.65
N ALA A 169 14.24 10.93 9.26
CA ALA A 169 14.84 9.80 8.57
C ALA A 169 14.80 8.52 9.42
N ASP A 170 15.17 8.62 10.70
CA ASP A 170 15.15 7.50 11.63
C ASP A 170 13.69 6.99 11.85
N TRP A 171 12.71 7.90 11.99
CA TRP A 171 11.30 7.54 12.16
C TRP A 171 10.69 6.87 10.93
N TYR A 172 10.99 7.36 9.73
CA TYR A 172 10.56 6.70 8.48
C TYR A 172 11.19 5.31 8.37
N GLU A 173 12.46 5.14 8.73
CA GLU A 173 13.09 3.82 8.71
C GLU A 173 12.40 2.85 9.68
N ASP A 174 12.13 3.27 10.92
CA ASP A 174 11.44 2.44 11.93
C ASP A 174 10.08 1.94 11.40
N ALA A 175 9.25 2.85 10.88
CA ALA A 175 7.94 2.50 10.33
C ALA A 175 8.05 1.62 9.08
N LEU A 176 8.90 2.00 8.11
CA LEU A 176 9.05 1.25 6.86
C LEU A 176 9.60 -0.15 7.09
N ARG A 177 10.56 -0.34 8.01
CA ARG A 177 11.06 -1.68 8.37
C ARG A 177 9.97 -2.53 8.99
N MET A 178 9.12 -1.93 9.82
CA MET A 178 8.00 -2.67 10.39
C MET A 178 7.03 -3.12 9.30
N TYR A 179 6.61 -2.20 8.43
CA TYR A 179 5.73 -2.49 7.31
C TYR A 179 6.34 -3.51 6.33
N PHE A 180 7.64 -3.40 6.06
CA PHE A 180 8.39 -4.30 5.19
C PHE A 180 8.71 -5.66 5.80
N SER A 181 8.47 -5.88 7.10
CA SER A 181 8.69 -7.19 7.71
C SER A 181 7.38 -7.91 8.02
N HIS A 182 6.25 -7.19 8.06
CA HIS A 182 4.97 -7.75 8.42
C HIS A 182 4.30 -8.45 7.21
N PRO A 183 3.99 -9.75 7.30
CA PRO A 183 3.56 -10.53 6.14
C PRO A 183 2.20 -10.13 5.55
N ALA A 184 1.32 -9.54 6.35
CA ALA A 184 0.03 -9.06 5.88
C ALA A 184 0.09 -7.69 5.17
N VAL A 185 1.24 -6.99 5.21
CA VAL A 185 1.39 -5.68 4.56
C VAL A 185 1.87 -5.87 3.12
N HIS A 186 1.02 -5.48 2.17
CA HIS A 186 1.25 -5.70 0.74
C HIS A 186 1.69 -4.43 0.01
N GLY A 187 1.63 -3.27 0.65
CA GLY A 187 1.90 -1.98 0.01
C GLY A 187 2.05 -0.82 0.99
N VAL A 188 2.87 0.16 0.59
CA VAL A 188 3.05 1.44 1.29
C VAL A 188 3.00 2.54 0.24
N ILE A 189 2.14 3.52 0.47
CA ILE A 189 2.02 4.75 -0.30
C ILE A 189 2.18 5.91 0.67
N PHE A 190 3.02 6.88 0.29
CA PHE A 190 3.24 8.10 1.06
C PHE A 190 2.18 9.14 0.72
N TRP A 191 1.77 9.94 1.71
CA TRP A 191 0.88 11.08 1.49
C TRP A 191 1.62 12.31 0.98
N GLY A 192 2.18 12.16 -0.22
CA GLY A 192 3.11 13.12 -0.81
C GLY A 192 4.55 12.90 -0.36
N PHE A 193 5.47 13.61 -1.00
CA PHE A 193 6.90 13.51 -0.73
C PHE A 193 7.63 14.85 -0.77
N TRP A 194 6.97 15.90 -1.26
CA TRP A 194 7.56 17.19 -1.59
C TRP A 194 7.00 18.27 -0.67
N ASP A 195 7.89 19.03 -0.02
CA ASP A 195 7.53 20.04 0.98
C ASP A 195 6.56 21.13 0.50
N HIS A 196 6.51 21.41 -0.80
CA HIS A 196 5.56 22.36 -1.38
C HIS A 196 4.16 21.79 -1.66
N ASN A 197 3.98 20.47 -1.57
CA ASN A 197 2.69 19.80 -1.84
C ASN A 197 2.35 18.77 -0.75
N MET A 198 2.75 19.07 0.49
CA MET A 198 2.41 18.29 1.67
C MET A 198 1.80 19.22 2.71
N LYS A 199 0.95 18.68 3.59
CA LYS A 199 0.32 19.43 4.69
C LYS A 199 1.35 20.07 5.62
N SER A 200 2.49 19.42 5.81
CA SER A 200 3.63 19.94 6.57
C SER A 200 4.93 19.73 5.80
N PRO A 201 5.78 20.77 5.65
CA PRO A 201 7.10 20.62 5.05
C PRO A 201 8.01 19.73 5.90
N TYR A 202 7.70 19.57 7.19
CA TYR A 202 8.41 18.70 8.12
C TYR A 202 8.02 17.22 8.00
N ALA A 203 7.21 16.84 7.02
CA ALA A 203 6.96 15.44 6.65
C ALA A 203 7.65 15.04 5.33
N ALA A 204 8.24 15.99 4.61
CA ALA A 204 8.75 15.76 3.27
C ALA A 204 10.02 14.90 3.21
N LEU A 205 10.17 14.22 2.08
CA LEU A 205 11.39 13.51 1.65
C LEU A 205 12.26 14.37 0.73
N VAL A 206 11.65 15.37 0.10
CA VAL A 206 12.25 16.25 -0.90
C VAL A 206 11.90 17.70 -0.60
N ASN A 207 12.90 18.58 -0.67
CA ASN A 207 12.77 19.99 -0.37
C ASN A 207 13.00 20.90 -1.58
N GLY A 208 12.21 21.98 -1.65
CA GLY A 208 12.39 23.06 -2.61
C GLY A 208 12.08 22.69 -4.05
N PHE A 209 12.07 23.69 -4.93
CA PHE A 209 11.84 23.49 -6.38
C PHE A 209 13.00 22.85 -7.12
N ASN A 210 14.19 22.77 -6.50
CA ASN A 210 15.32 22.02 -7.04
C ASN A 210 15.25 20.51 -6.70
N TYR A 211 14.18 20.06 -6.02
CA TYR A 211 13.96 18.69 -5.60
C TYR A 211 15.15 18.10 -4.83
N TYR A 212 15.71 18.86 -3.89
CA TYR A 212 16.78 18.38 -3.03
C TYR A 212 16.27 17.24 -2.14
N VAL A 213 16.82 16.04 -2.32
CA VAL A 213 16.49 14.88 -1.47
C VAL A 213 17.11 15.07 -0.10
N ASN A 214 16.29 15.22 0.93
CA ASN A 214 16.75 15.45 2.30
C ASN A 214 17.18 14.16 3.00
N GLU A 215 17.56 14.23 4.27
CA GLU A 215 18.02 13.04 5.02
C GLU A 215 16.98 11.92 5.08
N ALA A 216 15.68 12.26 5.20
CA ALA A 216 14.61 11.27 5.17
C ALA A 216 14.45 10.62 3.79
N GLY A 217 14.50 11.42 2.72
CA GLY A 217 14.48 10.90 1.35
C GLY A 217 15.70 10.03 1.02
N LYS A 218 16.89 10.42 1.49
CA LYS A 218 18.12 9.63 1.33
C LYS A 218 18.01 8.30 2.07
N ARG A 219 17.46 8.28 3.28
CA ARG A 219 17.24 7.05 4.05
C ARG A 219 16.26 6.13 3.35
N TYR A 220 15.12 6.66 2.88
CA TYR A 220 14.17 5.90 2.07
C TYR A 220 14.84 5.30 0.82
N LEU A 221 15.56 6.09 0.04
CA LEU A 221 16.25 5.59 -1.15
C LEU A 221 17.32 4.54 -0.81
N HIS A 222 18.02 4.68 0.31
CA HIS A 222 18.97 3.66 0.77
C HIS A 222 18.26 2.33 1.04
N LEU A 223 17.15 2.34 1.79
CA LEU A 223 16.36 1.14 2.06
C LEU A 223 15.90 0.48 0.76
N ILE A 224 15.22 1.22 -0.12
CA ILE A 224 14.59 0.61 -1.32
C ILE A 224 15.59 0.28 -2.43
N LYS A 225 16.66 1.05 -2.61
CA LYS A 225 17.60 0.90 -3.75
C LYS A 225 18.89 0.18 -3.39
N LYS A 226 19.20 0.00 -2.09
CA LYS A 226 20.44 -0.65 -1.65
C LYS A 226 20.14 -1.86 -0.77
N GLU A 227 19.43 -1.66 0.33
CA GLU A 227 19.27 -2.72 1.33
C GLU A 227 18.23 -3.77 0.92
N TRP A 228 17.06 -3.32 0.48
CA TRP A 228 15.95 -4.17 0.05
C TRP A 228 15.98 -4.45 -1.45
N ALA A 229 17.14 -4.28 -2.09
CA ALA A 229 17.31 -4.50 -3.51
C ALA A 229 18.23 -5.70 -3.75
N THR A 230 17.85 -6.55 -4.69
CA THR A 230 18.66 -7.71 -5.05
C THR A 230 19.62 -7.35 -6.17
N HIS A 231 20.91 -7.55 -5.90
CA HIS A 231 22.01 -7.38 -6.85
C HIS A 231 22.91 -8.61 -6.79
N ILE A 232 22.80 -9.48 -7.78
CA ILE A 232 23.51 -10.76 -7.82
C ILE A 232 24.41 -10.80 -9.05
N THR A 233 25.63 -11.29 -8.88
CA THR A 233 26.58 -11.49 -9.98
C THR A 233 27.31 -12.81 -9.77
N HIS A 234 27.30 -13.67 -10.79
CA HIS A 234 28.02 -14.95 -10.75
C HIS A 234 28.87 -15.14 -11.99
N ASN A 235 29.96 -15.86 -11.84
CA ASN A 235 30.68 -16.45 -12.97
C ASN A 235 30.04 -17.81 -13.28
N LEU A 236 29.57 -17.99 -14.51
CA LEU A 236 28.99 -19.23 -14.98
C LEU A 236 30.05 -20.09 -15.66
N SER A 237 30.14 -21.34 -15.24
CA SER A 237 30.81 -22.41 -15.99
C SER A 237 29.77 -23.30 -16.68
N ASN A 238 30.14 -24.04 -17.72
CA ASN A 238 29.19 -24.96 -18.38
C ASN A 238 28.61 -25.96 -17.37
N GLY A 239 27.28 -26.15 -17.42
CA GLY A 239 26.56 -27.02 -16.49
C GLY A 239 26.39 -26.49 -15.05
N SER A 240 26.69 -25.21 -14.79
CA SER A 240 26.47 -24.62 -13.45
C SER A 240 24.98 -24.46 -13.16
N SER A 241 24.58 -24.73 -11.92
CA SER A 241 23.29 -24.35 -11.36
C SER A 241 23.52 -23.42 -10.17
N ILE A 242 22.73 -22.35 -10.07
CA ILE A 242 22.82 -21.34 -9.01
C ILE A 242 21.43 -21.20 -8.40
N SER A 243 21.38 -21.13 -7.08
CA SER A 243 20.17 -20.88 -6.31
C SER A 243 20.43 -19.71 -5.36
N GLU A 244 19.64 -18.66 -5.50
CA GLU A 244 19.81 -17.42 -4.73
C GLU A 244 18.48 -16.97 -4.14
N ARG A 245 18.55 -16.24 -3.03
CA ARG A 245 17.39 -15.56 -2.44
C ARG A 245 17.33 -14.13 -2.94
N ALA A 246 16.12 -13.68 -3.24
CA ALA A 246 15.87 -12.36 -3.80
C ALA A 246 14.61 -11.73 -3.18
N PHE A 247 14.57 -10.40 -3.11
CA PHE A 247 13.37 -9.68 -2.65
C PHE A 247 12.25 -9.78 -3.70
N MET A 248 10.99 -9.66 -3.31
CA MET A 248 9.91 -9.60 -4.31
C MET A 248 10.04 -8.34 -5.15
N GLY A 249 9.78 -8.45 -6.44
CA GLY A 249 10.16 -7.36 -7.33
C GLY A 249 10.01 -7.70 -8.80
N ASP A 250 10.14 -6.66 -9.61
CA ASP A 250 10.39 -6.81 -11.03
C ASP A 250 11.91 -6.87 -11.24
N TYR A 251 12.36 -7.78 -12.08
CA TYR A 251 13.76 -8.11 -12.29
C TYR A 251 14.15 -7.94 -13.74
N GLU A 252 15.38 -7.49 -13.93
CA GLU A 252 16.10 -7.57 -15.20
C GLU A 252 17.28 -8.51 -15.02
N LEU A 253 17.35 -9.52 -15.88
CA LEU A 253 18.42 -10.50 -15.93
C LEU A 253 19.21 -10.29 -17.22
N ILE A 254 20.52 -10.20 -17.09
CA ILE A 254 21.46 -10.01 -18.21
C ILE A 254 22.59 -11.02 -18.09
N VAL A 255 22.75 -11.86 -19.11
CA VAL A 255 23.91 -12.75 -19.23
C VAL A 255 24.90 -12.15 -20.22
N ARG A 256 26.18 -12.06 -19.82
CA ARG A 256 27.25 -11.52 -20.66
C ARG A 256 28.32 -12.57 -20.95
N TYR A 257 28.76 -12.64 -22.19
CA TYR A 257 29.90 -13.42 -22.63
C TYR A 257 30.96 -12.48 -23.22
N LYS A 258 32.19 -12.52 -22.69
CA LYS A 258 33.28 -11.61 -23.11
C LYS A 258 32.85 -10.12 -23.16
N GLY A 259 32.10 -9.68 -22.14
CA GLY A 259 31.59 -8.31 -22.01
C GLY A 259 30.34 -8.00 -22.83
N LYS A 260 29.93 -8.83 -23.79
CA LYS A 260 28.74 -8.61 -24.64
C LYS A 260 27.50 -9.29 -24.05
N PRO A 261 26.33 -8.64 -24.00
CA PRO A 261 25.09 -9.28 -23.58
C PRO A 261 24.69 -10.36 -24.60
N ILE A 262 24.40 -11.57 -24.12
CA ILE A 262 23.96 -12.71 -24.94
C ILE A 262 22.54 -13.17 -24.60
N GLN A 263 22.00 -12.74 -23.45
CA GLN A 263 20.62 -12.98 -23.05
C GLN A 263 20.13 -11.82 -22.19
N TYR A 264 18.88 -11.44 -22.39
CA TYR A 264 18.14 -10.48 -21.58
C TYR A 264 16.76 -11.05 -21.30
N GLN A 265 16.33 -11.00 -20.04
CA GLN A 265 14.99 -11.43 -19.64
C GLN A 265 14.46 -10.52 -18.54
N THR A 266 13.16 -10.28 -18.56
CA THR A 266 12.43 -9.65 -17.44
C THR A 266 11.46 -10.64 -16.84
N PHE A 267 11.26 -10.55 -15.53
CA PHE A 267 10.28 -11.35 -14.80
C PHE A 267 9.89 -10.66 -13.49
N THR A 268 8.78 -11.09 -12.91
CA THR A 268 8.36 -10.65 -11.58
C THR A 268 8.52 -11.81 -10.60
N LEU A 269 9.23 -11.57 -9.51
CA LEU A 269 9.35 -12.51 -8.39
C LEU A 269 8.28 -12.19 -7.35
N ALA A 270 7.41 -13.15 -7.09
CA ALA A 270 6.36 -13.07 -6.08
C ALA A 270 6.66 -14.02 -4.91
N LEU A 271 5.94 -13.83 -3.80
CA LEU A 271 6.12 -14.65 -2.61
C LEU A 271 5.92 -16.15 -2.92
N HIS A 272 6.82 -17.00 -2.41
CA HIS A 272 6.77 -18.45 -2.57
C HIS A 272 6.73 -18.94 -4.04
N LYS A 273 7.18 -18.12 -4.99
CA LYS A 273 7.31 -18.48 -6.39
C LYS A 273 8.79 -18.55 -6.75
N ASP A 274 9.22 -19.71 -7.23
CA ASP A 274 10.54 -19.85 -7.83
C ASP A 274 10.46 -19.46 -9.30
N VAL A 275 11.48 -18.72 -9.77
CA VAL A 275 11.65 -18.42 -11.19
C VAL A 275 12.88 -19.17 -11.66
N ILE A 276 12.67 -20.13 -12.57
CA ILE A 276 13.76 -20.88 -13.20
C ILE A 276 14.15 -20.16 -14.48
N VAL A 277 15.43 -19.78 -14.58
CA VAL A 277 15.99 -19.18 -15.78
C VAL A 277 17.06 -20.09 -16.35
N THR A 278 16.84 -20.54 -17.59
CA THR A 278 17.82 -21.32 -18.35
C THR A 278 18.74 -20.40 -19.13
N ILE A 279 20.04 -20.68 -19.06
CA ILE A 279 21.10 -19.88 -19.69
C ILE A 279 21.84 -20.74 -20.72
N PRO A 280 22.24 -20.20 -21.89
CA PRO A 280 23.01 -20.94 -22.88
C PRO A 280 24.34 -21.48 -22.34
N ASP A 281 24.77 -22.65 -22.82
CA ASP A 281 26.07 -23.27 -22.49
C ASP A 281 27.25 -22.46 -23.05
N ASN A 282 27.61 -21.39 -22.35
CA ASN A 282 28.81 -20.60 -22.62
C ASN A 282 29.42 -20.13 -21.29
N PRO A 283 30.76 -20.20 -21.11
CA PRO A 283 31.41 -19.69 -19.91
C PRO A 283 31.33 -18.16 -19.88
N GLY A 284 30.52 -17.57 -18.99
CA GLY A 284 30.20 -16.14 -18.99
C GLY A 284 29.97 -15.53 -17.61
N ILE A 285 29.66 -14.24 -17.56
CA ILE A 285 29.29 -13.53 -16.33
C ILE A 285 27.78 -13.29 -16.33
N PHE A 286 27.13 -13.71 -15.28
CA PHE A 286 25.72 -13.52 -14.97
C PHE A 286 25.52 -12.26 -14.14
N TYR A 287 24.55 -11.44 -14.52
CA TYR A 287 24.11 -10.28 -13.76
C TYR A 287 22.59 -10.30 -13.58
N LEU A 288 22.13 -10.17 -12.34
CA LEU A 288 20.72 -10.05 -11.99
C LEU A 288 20.53 -8.84 -11.09
N GLN A 289 19.57 -7.98 -11.45
CA GLN A 289 19.24 -6.78 -10.70
C GLN A 289 17.73 -6.60 -10.59
N SER A 290 17.25 -6.26 -9.40
CA SER A 290 15.88 -5.79 -9.20
C SER A 290 15.72 -4.39 -9.79
N SER A 291 14.75 -4.21 -10.69
CA SER A 291 14.39 -2.89 -11.24
C SER A 291 13.34 -2.18 -10.37
N ARG A 292 12.47 -2.97 -9.71
CA ARG A 292 11.50 -2.52 -8.70
C ARG A 292 11.42 -3.53 -7.57
N VAL A 293 11.27 -3.03 -6.34
CA VAL A 293 11.11 -3.84 -5.13
C VAL A 293 9.72 -3.55 -4.58
N TRP A 294 8.97 -4.59 -4.26
CA TRP A 294 7.69 -4.49 -3.54
C TRP A 294 7.90 -4.85 -2.06
N LEU A 295 7.01 -4.41 -1.17
CA LEU A 295 7.15 -4.76 0.26
C LEU A 295 7.18 -6.27 0.44
N VAL A 296 8.10 -6.72 1.28
CA VAL A 296 8.38 -8.14 1.49
C VAL A 296 7.65 -8.64 2.74
N SER A 297 7.13 -9.85 2.65
CA SER A 297 6.72 -10.61 3.83
C SER A 297 7.89 -11.52 4.22
N PHE A 298 8.40 -11.40 5.45
CA PHE A 298 9.29 -12.42 6.00
C PHE A 298 8.53 -13.30 6.98
N ASN A 299 8.47 -14.60 6.73
CA ASN A 299 8.18 -15.56 7.79
C ASN A 299 9.48 -15.75 8.59
N VAL A 300 9.59 -15.08 9.73
CA VAL A 300 10.57 -15.46 10.75
C VAL A 300 10.06 -16.75 11.39
N LEU A 301 10.49 -17.90 10.86
CA LEU A 301 10.36 -19.14 11.61
C LEU A 301 11.25 -19.00 12.86
N PRO A 302 10.74 -19.22 14.08
CA PRO A 302 11.60 -19.29 15.25
C PRO A 302 12.60 -20.42 15.01
N LEU A 303 13.87 -20.17 15.34
CA LEU A 303 14.88 -21.21 15.46
C LEU A 303 14.39 -22.22 16.51
N SER A 304 13.77 -23.30 16.07
CA SER A 304 13.64 -24.50 16.90
C SER A 304 15.05 -25.05 17.09
N ARG A 305 15.51 -25.07 18.35
CA ARG A 305 16.61 -25.95 18.75
C ARG A 305 16.18 -27.40 18.66
#